data_AF-A0A545BHE7-F1
#
_entry.id   AF-A0A545BHE7-F1
#
_cell.length_a   1.000
_cell.length_b   1.000
_cell.length_c   1.000
_cell.angle_alpha   90.00
_cell.angle_beta   90.00
_cell.angle_gamma   90.00
#
_symmetry.space_group_name_H-M   'P 1'
#
loop_
_entity.id
_entity.type
_entity.pdbx_description
1 polymer ?
#
loop_
_entity_poly.entity_id
_entity_poly.type
_entity_poly.pdbx_seq_one_letter_code
_entity_poly.pdbx_strand_id
1 'polypeptide(L)'
;MPRRVVVQLGLAGLVLTGCSVKVVENVEPFKLGVTNAGDADKPRVERPEPVKRYQFECRGPNGNPLIILSSLQEVWANTQYKKFSDVVVTYVGPQPQVLEAEENAAVNVAVEAGATGARTDICLAIIKACTRNNPPTISTALYGLGGVPIVKGALTLAPMAPQAAVLTKWLKEVA
;
A
#
# COMPACT_ATOMS: atom_id res chain seq x y z
N MET A 1 55.10 -14.39 8.63
CA MET A 1 55.77 -14.27 7.32
C MET A 1 54.72 -13.93 6.26
N PRO A 2 54.95 -12.92 5.41
CA PRO A 2 54.00 -12.43 4.40
C PRO A 2 54.19 -13.16 3.06
N ARG A 3 53.16 -13.20 2.21
CA ARG A 3 53.20 -13.36 0.72
C ARG A 3 51.75 -13.28 0.20
N ARG A 4 51.33 -12.16 -0.39
CA ARG A 4 51.49 -11.69 -1.79
C ARG A 4 50.57 -12.41 -2.79
N VAL A 5 49.66 -11.57 -3.31
CA VAL A 5 48.83 -11.57 -4.53
C VAL A 5 49.44 -12.29 -5.75
N VAL A 6 48.59 -12.94 -6.56
CA VAL A 6 48.69 -12.96 -8.04
C VAL A 6 47.27 -12.93 -8.66
N VAL A 7 47.10 -12.02 -9.63
CA VAL A 7 45.99 -11.91 -10.59
C VAL A 7 46.47 -12.50 -11.93
N GLN A 8 45.63 -13.25 -12.65
CA GLN A 8 45.53 -13.31 -14.14
C GLN A 8 44.44 -14.33 -14.52
N LEU A 9 43.33 -13.91 -15.16
CA LEU A 9 43.09 -13.76 -16.62
C LEU A 9 43.14 -15.08 -17.42
N GLY A 10 41.99 -15.46 -17.97
CA GLY A 10 41.84 -16.49 -18.99
C GLY A 10 40.53 -16.32 -19.75
N LEU A 11 40.65 -15.72 -20.95
CA LEU A 11 39.64 -15.54 -22.00
C LEU A 11 39.24 -16.88 -22.65
N ALA A 12 37.95 -17.06 -22.96
CA ALA A 12 37.39 -17.78 -24.13
C ALA A 12 35.86 -17.86 -23.93
N GLY A 13 34.97 -17.67 -24.89
CA GLY A 13 35.07 -17.46 -26.32
C GLY A 13 33.65 -17.16 -26.82
N LEU A 14 33.58 -16.28 -27.80
CA LEU A 14 32.39 -15.77 -28.45
C LEU A 14 31.83 -16.80 -29.45
N VAL A 15 30.54 -17.12 -29.40
CA VAL A 15 29.77 -17.58 -30.58
C VAL A 15 28.43 -16.87 -30.61
N LEU A 16 28.31 -15.98 -31.60
CA LEU A 16 27.09 -15.31 -32.04
C LEU A 16 26.17 -16.30 -32.76
N THR A 17 24.90 -16.33 -32.38
CA THR A 17 23.80 -16.53 -33.34
C THR A 17 22.66 -15.61 -32.95
N GLY A 18 22.23 -14.81 -33.93
CA GLY A 18 21.41 -13.63 -33.72
C GLY A 18 19.93 -13.94 -33.62
N CYS A 19 19.26 -13.15 -32.80
CA CYS A 19 17.89 -12.73 -33.04
C CYS A 19 17.90 -11.20 -33.05
N SER A 20 17.59 -10.67 -34.22
CA SER A 20 17.58 -9.25 -34.56
C SER A 20 16.41 -8.57 -33.83
N VAL A 21 16.72 -7.66 -32.91
CA VAL A 21 15.78 -6.62 -32.51
C VAL A 21 16.51 -5.30 -32.75
N LYS A 22 16.05 -4.56 -33.77
CA LYS A 22 16.49 -3.19 -34.03
C LYS A 22 16.01 -2.33 -32.87
N VAL A 23 16.91 -2.01 -31.95
CA VAL A 23 16.73 -0.89 -31.02
C VAL A 23 17.00 0.37 -31.82
N VAL A 24 15.94 1.10 -32.17
CA VAL A 24 16.07 2.49 -32.59
C VAL A 24 16.37 3.27 -31.32
N GLU A 25 17.65 3.54 -31.08
CA GLU A 25 18.11 4.51 -30.09
C GLU A 25 17.72 5.90 -30.59
N ASN A 26 16.50 6.33 -30.26
CA ASN A 26 16.14 7.73 -30.33
C ASN A 26 16.60 8.39 -29.01
N VAL A 27 17.92 8.47 -28.83
CA VAL A 27 18.51 9.27 -27.75
C VAL A 27 18.51 10.71 -28.25
N GLU A 28 17.43 11.43 -27.94
CA GLU A 28 17.49 12.89 -28.01
C GLU A 28 18.61 13.35 -27.06
N PRO A 29 19.55 14.20 -27.51
CA PRO A 29 20.58 14.70 -26.63
C PRO A 29 19.91 15.46 -25.50
N PHE A 30 20.20 15.04 -24.26
CA PHE A 30 19.87 15.78 -23.05
C PHE A 30 20.51 17.16 -23.16
N LYS A 31 19.77 18.14 -23.68
CA LYS A 31 20.18 19.54 -23.63
C LYS A 31 20.15 19.93 -22.16
N LEU A 32 21.32 20.03 -21.54
CA LEU A 32 21.50 20.89 -20.37
C LEU A 32 21.08 22.30 -20.80
N GLY A 33 19.83 22.64 -20.57
CA GLY A 33 19.33 23.98 -20.72
C GLY A 33 20.09 24.85 -19.73
N VAL A 34 21.05 25.62 -20.23
CA VAL A 34 21.53 26.82 -19.54
C VAL A 34 20.29 27.69 -19.37
N THR A 35 19.75 27.74 -18.16
CA THR A 35 18.62 28.59 -17.82
C THR A 35 19.10 30.04 -17.93
N ASN A 36 18.61 30.76 -18.93
CA ASN A 36 18.68 32.22 -18.91
C ASN A 36 17.99 32.70 -17.62
N ALA A 37 18.68 33.57 -16.87
CA ALA A 37 18.14 34.26 -15.72
C ALA A 37 17.05 35.24 -16.18
N GLY A 38 15.84 34.74 -16.40
CA GLY A 38 14.72 35.54 -16.91
C GLY A 38 13.33 34.87 -16.91
N ASP A 39 13.20 33.60 -16.53
CA ASP A 39 11.91 32.87 -16.53
C ASP A 39 11.42 32.60 -15.09
N ALA A 40 11.57 33.59 -14.22
CA ALA A 40 11.25 33.52 -12.79
C ALA A 40 9.81 34.00 -12.46
N ASP A 41 8.87 33.89 -13.40
CA ASP A 41 7.49 34.34 -13.17
C ASP A 41 6.44 33.44 -13.85
N LYS A 42 6.60 32.13 -13.72
CA LYS A 42 5.48 31.19 -13.96
C LYS A 42 4.91 30.82 -12.59
N PRO A 43 3.64 31.14 -12.31
CA PRO A 43 2.97 30.67 -11.11
C PRO A 43 3.13 29.15 -11.04
N ARG A 44 3.70 28.65 -9.94
CA ARG A 44 3.74 27.21 -9.67
C ARG A 44 2.30 26.73 -9.71
N VAL A 45 1.95 25.90 -10.68
CA VAL A 45 0.62 25.27 -10.74
C VAL A 45 0.48 24.45 -9.46
N GLU A 46 -0.34 24.95 -8.53
CA GLU A 46 -0.68 24.21 -7.32
C GLU A 46 -1.38 22.93 -7.76
N ARG A 47 -0.72 21.79 -7.55
CA ARG A 47 -1.35 20.49 -7.76
C ARG A 47 -2.54 20.46 -6.80
N PRO A 48 -3.78 20.23 -7.27
CA PRO A 48 -4.93 20.15 -6.40
C PRO A 48 -4.65 19.11 -5.31
N GLU A 49 -4.97 19.45 -4.07
CA GLU A 49 -4.81 18.52 -2.96
C GLU A 49 -5.54 17.22 -3.29
N PRO A 50 -4.92 16.04 -3.06
CA PRO A 50 -5.58 14.78 -3.32
C PRO A 50 -6.88 14.69 -2.51
N VAL A 51 -7.97 14.33 -3.19
CA VAL A 51 -9.30 14.24 -2.57
C VAL A 51 -9.27 13.18 -1.47
N LYS A 52 -9.56 13.60 -0.23
CA LYS A 52 -9.66 12.70 0.92
C LYS A 52 -10.95 11.89 0.80
N ARG A 53 -10.83 10.60 0.45
CA ARG A 53 -11.97 9.66 0.35
C ARG A 53 -12.31 9.01 1.70
N TYR A 54 -11.30 8.77 2.52
CA TYR A 54 -11.44 8.12 3.81
C TYR A 54 -10.82 8.95 4.93
N GLN A 55 -11.38 8.79 6.12
CA GLN A 55 -10.86 9.31 7.37
C GLN A 55 -10.55 8.14 8.30
N PHE A 56 -9.40 8.21 8.96
CA PHE A 56 -8.89 7.21 9.89
C PHE A 56 -8.71 7.85 11.25
N GLU A 57 -9.68 7.68 12.15
CA GLU A 57 -9.57 8.15 13.53
C GLU A 57 -8.86 7.09 14.38
N CYS A 58 -7.59 7.33 14.68
CA CYS A 58 -6.74 6.40 15.41
C CYS A 58 -6.84 6.65 16.92
N ARG A 59 -7.15 5.61 17.69
CA ARG A 59 -7.40 5.70 19.14
C ARG A 59 -6.42 4.86 19.96
N GLY A 60 -6.02 5.39 21.10
CA GLY A 60 -5.17 4.68 22.06
C GLY A 60 -5.97 3.70 22.93
N PRO A 61 -5.31 2.86 23.75
CA PRO A 61 -5.96 1.77 24.50
C PRO A 61 -7.11 2.20 25.41
N ASN A 62 -7.09 3.45 25.89
CA ASN A 62 -8.13 4.02 26.74
C ASN A 62 -9.29 4.65 25.95
N GLY A 63 -9.34 4.45 24.62
CA GLY A 63 -10.34 5.04 23.73
C GLY A 63 -10.06 6.50 23.33
N ASN A 64 -9.06 7.16 23.94
CA ASN A 64 -8.72 8.55 23.63
C ASN A 64 -8.26 8.70 22.17
N PRO A 65 -8.73 9.75 21.46
CA PRO A 65 -8.26 10.05 20.12
C PRO A 65 -6.78 10.43 20.16
N LEU A 66 -5.99 9.85 19.25
CA LEU A 66 -4.57 10.16 19.10
C LEU A 66 -4.34 11.07 17.89
N ILE A 67 -4.90 10.69 16.73
CA ILE A 67 -4.72 11.42 15.48
C ILE A 67 -5.81 11.05 14.47
N ILE A 68 -6.12 11.96 13.55
CA ILE A 68 -6.96 11.74 12.39
C ILE A 68 -6.07 11.77 11.15
N LEU A 69 -6.15 10.72 10.34
CA LEU A 69 -5.37 10.56 9.10
C LEU A 69 -6.32 10.38 7.90
N SER A 70 -5.78 10.54 6.69
CA SER A 70 -6.55 10.58 5.45
C SER A 70 -6.22 9.45 4.47
N SER A 71 -5.22 8.62 4.77
CA SER A 71 -4.85 7.47 3.95
C SER A 71 -4.28 6.31 4.78
N LEU A 72 -4.33 5.10 4.22
CA LEU A 72 -3.68 3.93 4.79
C LEU A 72 -2.16 4.12 4.88
N GLN A 73 -1.55 4.77 3.88
CA GLN A 73 -0.12 5.05 3.85
C GLN A 73 0.29 5.95 5.02
N GLU A 74 -0.51 6.97 5.33
CA GLU A 74 -0.31 7.81 6.52
C GLU A 74 -0.45 7.00 7.81
N VAL A 75 -1.45 6.11 7.91
CA VAL A 75 -1.62 5.23 9.07
C VAL A 75 -0.38 4.36 9.27
N TRP A 76 0.12 3.72 8.21
CA TRP A 76 1.27 2.81 8.28
C TRP A 76 2.59 3.53 8.55
N ALA A 77 2.76 4.74 8.01
CA ALA A 77 3.95 5.57 8.22
C ALA A 77 3.95 6.30 9.57
N ASN A 78 2.84 6.30 10.31
CA ASN A 78 2.73 7.07 11.54
C ASN A 78 3.67 6.53 12.62
N THR A 79 4.45 7.41 13.26
CA THR A 79 5.40 7.05 14.32
C THR A 79 4.70 6.49 15.57
N GLN A 80 3.43 6.82 15.77
CA GLN A 80 2.58 6.30 16.83
C GLN A 80 1.80 5.04 16.42
N TYR A 81 2.02 4.46 15.24
CA TYR A 81 1.28 3.31 14.74
C TYR A 81 1.14 2.20 15.79
N LYS A 82 2.22 1.86 16.51
CA LYS A 82 2.18 0.82 17.56
C LYS A 82 1.29 1.14 18.77
N LYS A 83 0.96 2.41 19.00
CA LYS A 83 0.06 2.87 20.06
C LYS A 83 -1.42 2.80 19.66
N PHE A 84 -1.71 2.62 18.37
CA PHE A 84 -3.10 2.49 17.92
C PHE A 84 -3.66 1.16 18.43
N SER A 85 -4.81 1.25 19.10
CA SER A 85 -5.56 0.12 19.63
C SER A 85 -6.83 -0.14 18.83
N ASP A 86 -7.43 0.91 18.29
CA ASP A 86 -8.54 0.88 17.35
C ASP A 86 -8.34 1.99 16.33
N VAL A 87 -8.83 1.75 15.11
CA VAL A 87 -8.89 2.74 14.05
C VAL A 87 -10.31 2.70 13.49
N VAL A 88 -11.01 3.81 13.61
CA VAL A 88 -12.32 3.99 13.00
C VAL A 88 -12.10 4.50 11.58
N VAL A 89 -12.67 3.80 10.61
CA VAL A 89 -12.59 4.15 9.19
C VAL A 89 -13.95 4.63 8.73
N THR A 90 -13.98 5.84 8.18
CA THR A 90 -15.21 6.46 7.66
C THR A 90 -14.96 6.95 6.25
N TYR A 91 -15.90 6.70 5.33
CA TYR A 91 -15.89 7.35 4.03
C TYR A 91 -16.36 8.80 4.18
N VAL A 92 -15.54 9.75 3.72
CA VAL A 92 -15.78 11.21 3.85
C VAL A 92 -15.76 11.93 2.50
N GLY A 93 -15.79 11.16 1.40
CA GLY A 93 -15.82 11.72 0.06
C GLY A 93 -17.10 12.54 -0.21
N PRO A 94 -17.03 13.53 -1.12
CA PRO A 94 -18.14 14.45 -1.38
C PRO A 94 -19.31 13.83 -2.15
N GLN A 95 -19.13 12.61 -2.68
CA GLN A 95 -20.11 11.87 -3.46
C GLN A 95 -20.32 10.49 -2.83
N PRO A 96 -21.40 9.76 -3.12
CA PRO A 96 -21.52 8.38 -2.68
C PRO A 96 -20.28 7.55 -3.05
N GLN A 97 -19.91 6.61 -2.18
CA GLN A 97 -18.70 5.83 -2.36
C GLN A 97 -18.77 5.00 -3.66
N VAL A 98 -17.95 5.38 -4.62
CA VAL A 98 -17.63 4.57 -5.80
C VAL A 98 -16.31 3.86 -5.53
N LEU A 99 -16.32 2.54 -5.61
CA LEU A 99 -15.14 1.71 -5.38
C LEU A 99 -14.16 1.82 -6.54
N GLU A 100 -12.89 2.02 -6.23
CA GLU A 100 -11.79 1.96 -7.18
C GLU A 100 -11.53 0.51 -7.63
N ALA A 101 -10.69 0.32 -8.66
CA ALA A 101 -10.42 -1.00 -9.22
C ALA A 101 -9.84 -1.97 -8.18
N GLU A 102 -8.88 -1.51 -7.37
CA GLU A 102 -8.24 -2.29 -6.31
C GLU A 102 -9.22 -2.63 -5.18
N GLU A 103 -10.04 -1.66 -4.77
CA GLU A 103 -11.11 -1.84 -3.78
C GLU A 103 -12.15 -2.86 -4.27
N ASN A 104 -12.54 -2.79 -5.54
CA ASN A 104 -13.46 -3.76 -6.15
C ASN A 104 -12.86 -5.16 -6.19
N ALA A 105 -11.57 -5.30 -6.54
CA ALA A 105 -10.90 -6.60 -6.55
C ALA A 105 -10.90 -7.22 -5.15
N ALA A 106 -10.58 -6.43 -4.12
CA ALA A 106 -10.61 -6.87 -2.73
C ALA A 106 -12.02 -7.25 -2.25
N VAL A 107 -13.04 -6.44 -2.58
CA VAL A 107 -14.44 -6.74 -2.26
C VAL A 107 -14.90 -8.00 -2.97
N ASN A 108 -14.52 -8.22 -4.24
CA ASN A 108 -14.89 -9.44 -4.97
C ASN A 108 -14.30 -10.69 -4.29
N VAL A 109 -13.02 -10.66 -3.90
CA VAL A 109 -12.40 -11.77 -3.15
C VAL A 109 -13.12 -12.02 -1.84
N ALA A 110 -13.52 -10.97 -1.12
CA ALA A 110 -14.30 -11.13 0.11
C ALA A 110 -15.69 -11.75 -0.16
N VAL A 111 -16.40 -11.29 -1.19
CA VAL A 111 -17.72 -11.82 -1.56
C VAL A 111 -17.62 -13.28 -2.00
N GLU A 112 -16.63 -13.65 -2.82
CA GLU A 112 -16.35 -15.03 -3.22
C GLU A 112 -16.01 -15.93 -2.02
N ALA A 113 -15.38 -15.36 -0.99
CA ALA A 113 -15.10 -16.05 0.25
C ALA A 113 -16.30 -16.11 1.22
N GLY A 114 -17.44 -15.52 0.88
CA GLY A 114 -18.68 -15.58 1.65
C GLY A 114 -19.06 -14.31 2.43
N ALA A 115 -18.43 -13.17 2.15
CA ALA A 115 -18.87 -11.89 2.74
C ALA A 115 -20.27 -11.52 2.24
N THR A 116 -21.11 -11.02 3.15
CA THR A 116 -22.47 -10.55 2.87
C THR A 116 -22.63 -9.09 3.28
N GLY A 117 -23.60 -8.39 2.68
CA GLY A 117 -23.87 -6.97 2.94
C GLY A 117 -23.57 -6.06 1.74
N ALA A 118 -23.67 -4.74 1.97
CA ALA A 118 -23.40 -3.77 0.92
C ALA A 118 -21.90 -3.75 0.59
N ARG A 119 -21.58 -3.58 -0.70
CA ARG A 119 -20.18 -3.57 -1.19
C ARG A 119 -19.34 -2.47 -0.53
N THR A 120 -19.95 -1.32 -0.24
CA THR A 120 -19.33 -0.19 0.46
C THR A 120 -18.96 -0.55 1.90
N ASP A 121 -19.84 -1.27 2.61
CA ASP A 121 -19.61 -1.68 3.99
C ASP A 121 -18.51 -2.75 4.06
N ILE A 122 -18.54 -3.70 3.12
CA ILE A 122 -17.47 -4.70 2.95
C ILE A 122 -16.14 -4.00 2.68
N CYS A 123 -16.12 -2.99 1.81
CA CYS A 123 -14.91 -2.22 1.51
C CYS A 123 -14.39 -1.50 2.76
N LEU A 124 -15.26 -0.85 3.55
CA LEU A 124 -14.85 -0.20 4.80
C LEU A 124 -14.29 -1.19 5.82
N ALA A 125 -14.89 -2.38 5.94
CA ALA A 125 -14.39 -3.45 6.80
C ALA A 125 -13.01 -3.96 6.33
N ILE A 126 -12.81 -4.13 5.03
CA ILE A 126 -11.53 -4.48 4.41
C ILE A 126 -10.47 -3.41 4.72
N ILE A 127 -10.77 -2.13 4.47
CA ILE A 127 -9.86 -1.02 4.74
C ILE A 127 -9.53 -0.95 6.24
N LYS A 128 -10.51 -1.16 7.12
CA LYS A 128 -10.27 -1.24 8.58
C LYS A 128 -9.36 -2.41 8.94
N ALA A 129 -9.54 -3.59 8.34
CA ALA A 129 -8.63 -4.72 8.54
C ALA A 129 -7.19 -4.41 8.04
N CYS A 130 -7.03 -3.54 7.04
CA CYS A 130 -5.75 -3.01 6.59
C CYS A 130 -5.14 -1.93 7.52
N THR A 131 -5.74 -1.66 8.68
CA THR A 131 -5.14 -0.84 9.74
C THR A 131 -4.60 -1.70 10.89
N ARG A 132 -4.02 -1.07 11.92
CA ARG A 132 -3.54 -1.81 13.08
C ARG A 132 -4.70 -2.45 13.83
N ASN A 133 -4.64 -3.78 13.94
CA ASN A 133 -5.48 -4.53 14.86
C ASN A 133 -4.70 -4.81 16.14
N ASN A 134 -5.31 -4.60 17.30
CA ASN A 134 -4.65 -4.81 18.58
C ASN A 134 -4.34 -6.32 18.79
N PRO A 135 -3.07 -6.72 18.95
CA PRO A 135 -2.69 -8.15 18.99
C PRO A 135 -3.43 -8.99 20.05
N PRO A 136 -3.65 -8.52 21.31
CA PRO A 136 -4.34 -9.31 22.32
C PRO A 136 -5.81 -9.62 21.99
N THR A 137 -6.44 -8.82 21.13
CA THR A 137 -7.88 -8.95 20.80
C THR A 137 -8.10 -9.19 19.31
N ILE A 138 -7.06 -9.62 18.59
CA ILE A 138 -7.09 -9.65 17.12
C ILE A 138 -8.18 -10.58 16.58
N SER A 139 -8.33 -11.78 17.13
CA SER A 139 -9.36 -12.72 16.64
C SER A 139 -10.76 -12.15 16.80
N THR A 140 -11.07 -11.61 17.98
CA THR A 140 -12.36 -10.96 18.23
C THR A 140 -12.59 -9.77 17.29
N ALA A 141 -11.57 -8.94 17.08
CA ALA A 141 -11.66 -7.81 16.16
C ALA A 141 -11.93 -8.26 14.72
N LEU A 142 -11.18 -9.25 14.21
CA LEU A 142 -11.32 -9.74 12.84
C LEU A 142 -12.66 -10.43 12.61
N TYR A 143 -13.15 -11.23 13.56
CA TYR A 143 -14.50 -11.78 13.48
C TYR A 143 -15.57 -10.69 13.50
N GLY A 144 -15.41 -9.66 14.34
CA GLY A 144 -16.30 -8.50 14.37
C GLY A 144 -16.34 -7.71 13.06
N LEU A 145 -15.27 -7.76 12.26
CA LEU A 145 -15.25 -7.14 10.93
C LEU A 145 -15.92 -8.00 9.85
N GLY A 146 -16.10 -9.30 10.07
CA GLY A 146 -16.63 -10.25 9.07
C GLY A 146 -15.74 -11.47 8.84
N GLY A 147 -14.67 -11.66 9.61
CA GLY A 147 -13.88 -12.88 9.66
C GLY A 147 -13.05 -13.18 8.41
N VAL A 148 -12.91 -14.47 8.08
CA VAL A 148 -12.09 -14.97 6.97
C VAL A 148 -12.34 -14.24 5.64
N PRO A 149 -13.59 -13.98 5.21
CA PRO A 149 -13.85 -13.24 3.97
C PRO A 149 -13.18 -11.87 3.92
N ILE A 150 -13.32 -11.08 4.98
CA ILE A 150 -12.77 -9.72 5.04
C ILE A 150 -11.25 -9.75 5.12
N VAL A 151 -10.68 -10.71 5.85
CA VAL A 151 -9.22 -10.85 5.93
C VAL A 151 -8.61 -11.25 4.59
N LYS A 152 -9.28 -12.09 3.79
CA LYS A 152 -8.85 -12.39 2.42
C LYS A 152 -8.89 -11.13 1.55
N GLY A 153 -9.98 -10.37 1.60
CA GLY A 153 -10.07 -9.08 0.90
C GLY A 153 -8.98 -8.08 1.32
N ALA A 154 -8.67 -8.00 2.61
CA ALA A 154 -7.62 -7.13 3.13
C ALA A 154 -6.21 -7.49 2.63
N LEU A 155 -5.91 -8.78 2.51
CA LEU A 155 -4.65 -9.26 1.94
C LEU A 155 -4.59 -9.05 0.42
N THR A 156 -5.72 -9.02 -0.27
CA THR A 156 -5.79 -8.61 -1.69
C THR A 156 -5.56 -7.12 -1.85
N LEU A 157 -6.18 -6.28 -1.00
CA LEU A 157 -6.06 -4.82 -1.09
C LEU A 157 -4.65 -4.33 -0.73
N ALA A 158 -4.08 -4.84 0.36
CA ALA A 158 -2.84 -4.34 0.91
C ALA A 158 -1.92 -5.48 1.36
N PRO A 159 -1.37 -6.28 0.43
CA PRO A 159 -0.54 -7.45 0.75
C PRO A 159 0.77 -7.09 1.48
N MET A 160 1.22 -5.83 1.36
CA MET A 160 2.44 -5.32 1.98
C MET A 160 2.18 -4.46 3.23
N ALA A 161 0.93 -4.39 3.72
CA ALA A 161 0.63 -3.62 4.91
C ALA A 161 1.37 -4.17 6.15
N PRO A 162 1.70 -3.34 7.16
CA PRO A 162 2.44 -3.80 8.34
C PRO A 162 1.80 -4.97 9.09
N GLN A 163 0.46 -5.12 9.03
CA GLN A 163 -0.25 -6.24 9.65
C GLN A 163 -0.49 -7.44 8.72
N ALA A 164 -0.06 -7.42 7.46
CA ALA A 164 -0.32 -8.50 6.50
C ALA A 164 0.24 -9.86 6.95
N ALA A 165 1.43 -9.88 7.56
CA ALA A 165 2.01 -11.10 8.13
C ALA A 165 1.16 -11.68 9.27
N VAL A 166 0.58 -10.80 10.10
CA VAL A 166 -0.29 -11.20 11.22
C VAL A 166 -1.63 -11.74 10.69
N LEU A 167 -2.23 -11.07 9.71
CA LEU A 167 -3.46 -11.53 9.05
C LEU A 167 -3.26 -12.89 8.37
N THR A 168 -2.14 -13.07 7.68
CA THR A 168 -1.78 -14.34 7.04
C THR A 168 -1.62 -15.46 8.06
N LYS A 169 -0.97 -15.17 9.20
CA LYS A 169 -0.85 -16.14 10.30
C LYS A 169 -2.22 -16.50 10.85
N TRP A 170 -3.06 -15.50 11.15
CA TRP A 170 -4.41 -15.73 11.65
C TRP A 170 -5.25 -16.58 10.70
N LEU A 171 -5.21 -16.31 9.39
CA LEU A 171 -5.93 -17.13 8.40
C LEU A 171 -5.51 -18.59 8.44
N LYS A 172 -4.22 -18.90 8.65
CA LYS A 172 -3.74 -20.29 8.76
C LYS A 172 -4.19 -21.00 10.03
N GLU A 173 -4.56 -20.25 11.07
CA GLU A 173 -5.02 -20.80 12.34
C GLU A 173 -6.53 -21.09 12.34
N VAL A 174 -7.29 -20.41 11.47
CA VAL A 174 -8.77 -20.49 11.43
C VAL A 174 -9.32 -21.16 10.17
N ALA A 175 -8.51 -21.36 9.13
CA ALA A 175 -8.87 -22.08 7.91
C ALA A 175 -8.56 -23.58 8.05
#